data_AF-A0A556V0M4-F1
#
_entry.id   AF-A0A556V0M4-F1
#
_cell.length_a   1.000
_cell.length_b   1.000
_cell.length_c   1.000
_cell.angle_alpha   90.00
_cell.angle_beta   90.00
_cell.angle_gamma   90.00
#
_symmetry.space_group_name_H-M   'P 1'
#
loop_
_entity.id
_entity.type
_entity.pdbx_description
1 polymer ?
#
loop_
_entity_poly.entity_id
_entity_poly.type
_entity_poly.pdbx_seq_one_letter_code
_entity_poly.pdbx_strand_id
1 'polypeptide(L)'
;MPGPVAGSTARVYADVNTLKSREYWDYETHVPNWRQTRKCWEQFVQAENQHLVSPEALDLLDKLLRYDHQQRLTATEAMEHPYFLSTRYFSEKEVAKHCTNESCWVLVGTRVYDVTSFLRMHPGGEALILRRSGSDISAQLDGPPHRHSENARRWLEQYYIGEIDRDCTELHTETLRQRGNKPEAQDGTEEDASAKCSKVDDETDLVDWRKPLAWQVGYLGEKYDAWVHQPVDRPIRLFESDFFEASTKTSWYMVPAVWLPLVIYLSWYGYSLLAQESTRLFITSEYSFLIHKYCFPFLFLLGMFLWSFVEYCIHRFVFHMRPPAHNYYLITLHFLLHGQHHKSPFDGSRLVFPPGIASIVVGAFYLLLRQLLPEGLGTSLFVGGLCGYVVYDMIHYYLHYGSPRKGSYLYSLKAYHVKHHFEHQRAGFGITTTFWDHPFNTVIPKQTF
;
A
#
# COMPACT_ATOMS: atom_id res chain seq x y z
N MET A 1 40.63 -4.79 -40.82
CA MET A 1 40.59 -3.44 -40.23
C MET A 1 39.13 -3.02 -40.14
N PRO A 2 38.55 -2.90 -38.95
CA PRO A 2 37.16 -2.45 -38.80
C PRO A 2 37.07 -0.97 -39.18
N GLY A 3 36.03 -0.60 -39.93
CA GLY A 3 35.77 0.77 -40.36
C GLY A 3 35.42 1.72 -39.21
N PRO A 4 35.44 3.04 -39.44
CA PRO A 4 35.19 4.03 -38.41
C PRO A 4 33.74 3.89 -37.90
N VAL A 5 33.61 3.76 -36.58
CA VAL A 5 32.34 3.71 -35.86
C VAL A 5 31.69 5.09 -35.97
N ALA A 6 30.45 5.13 -36.49
CA ALA A 6 29.65 6.36 -36.51
C ALA A 6 29.39 6.81 -35.06
N GLY A 7 29.99 7.94 -34.67
CA GLY A 7 29.72 8.58 -33.39
C GLY A 7 28.25 9.02 -33.31
N SER A 8 27.63 8.77 -32.16
CA SER A 8 26.28 9.23 -31.82
C SER A 8 26.08 10.72 -32.16
N THR A 9 25.03 11.02 -32.92
CA THR A 9 24.56 12.36 -33.31
C THR A 9 24.17 13.26 -32.13
N ALA A 10 24.20 12.76 -30.90
CA ALA A 10 23.99 13.58 -29.70
C ALA A 10 25.21 14.44 -29.32
N ARG A 11 26.42 14.12 -29.83
CA ARG A 11 27.65 14.85 -29.47
C ARG A 11 27.83 16.19 -30.20
N VAL A 12 27.11 16.41 -31.30
CA VAL A 12 27.27 17.63 -32.13
C VAL A 12 26.70 18.89 -31.43
N TYR A 13 25.78 18.76 -30.47
CA TYR A 13 25.19 19.92 -29.80
C TYR A 13 26.06 20.50 -28.67
N ALA A 14 26.98 19.74 -28.07
CA ALA A 14 27.81 20.25 -26.98
C ALA A 14 28.95 21.15 -27.48
N ASP A 15 29.53 20.84 -28.63
CA ASP A 15 30.72 21.54 -29.13
C ASP A 15 30.38 22.88 -29.82
N VAL A 16 29.21 23.00 -30.47
CA VAL A 16 28.73 24.26 -31.06
C VAL A 16 28.49 25.34 -29.99
N ASN A 17 28.23 24.91 -28.76
CA ASN A 17 27.91 25.80 -27.64
C ASN A 17 29.11 26.54 -27.05
N THR A 18 30.35 26.14 -27.40
CA THR A 18 31.57 26.76 -26.86
C THR A 18 32.05 27.98 -27.66
N LEU A 19 31.53 28.20 -28.87
CA LEU A 19 31.95 29.27 -29.79
C LEU A 19 30.97 30.45 -29.88
N LYS A 20 29.89 30.44 -29.09
CA LYS A 20 28.85 31.47 -29.15
C LYS A 20 28.96 32.44 -27.96
N SER A 21 28.81 33.73 -28.24
CA SER A 21 28.86 34.78 -27.21
C SER A 21 27.76 34.59 -26.17
N ARG A 22 27.94 35.17 -24.99
CA ARG A 22 26.98 35.10 -23.88
C ARG A 22 25.59 35.63 -24.27
N GLU A 23 25.52 36.54 -25.24
CA GLU A 23 24.29 37.07 -25.85
C GLU A 23 23.50 36.03 -26.69
N TYR A 24 24.15 35.01 -27.23
CA TYR A 24 23.46 33.93 -27.97
C TYR A 24 22.56 33.09 -27.05
N TRP A 25 22.91 33.03 -25.76
CA TRP A 25 22.21 32.30 -24.71
C TRP A 25 21.21 33.17 -23.94
N ASP A 26 21.09 34.44 -24.32
CA ASP A 26 20.15 35.35 -23.69
C ASP A 26 18.73 35.07 -24.20
N TYR A 27 18.16 33.99 -23.70
CA TYR A 27 16.77 33.60 -23.94
C TYR A 27 15.78 34.64 -23.39
N GLU A 28 16.21 35.61 -22.59
CA GLU A 28 15.36 36.70 -22.10
C GLU A 28 15.20 37.81 -23.15
N THR A 29 16.12 37.95 -24.11
CA THR A 29 16.05 38.99 -25.17
C THR A 29 15.69 38.45 -26.57
N HIS A 30 15.75 37.14 -26.79
CA HIS A 30 15.32 36.54 -28.05
C HIS A 30 13.79 36.49 -28.14
N VAL A 31 13.18 37.41 -28.90
CA VAL A 31 11.77 37.33 -29.30
C VAL A 31 11.70 36.51 -30.61
N PRO A 32 11.32 35.23 -30.57
CA PRO A 32 11.20 34.43 -31.79
C PRO A 32 10.13 35.02 -32.71
N ASN A 33 10.51 35.30 -33.96
CA ASN A 33 9.61 35.86 -34.97
C ASN A 33 8.86 34.73 -35.67
N TRP A 34 7.71 34.36 -35.11
CA TRP A 34 6.88 33.26 -35.63
C TRP A 34 6.11 33.70 -36.87
N ARG A 35 6.45 33.11 -38.03
CA ARG A 35 5.69 33.31 -39.28
C ARG A 35 4.35 32.54 -39.29
N GLN A 36 4.09 31.69 -38.30
CA GLN A 36 2.87 30.87 -38.24
C GLN A 36 2.00 31.33 -37.06
N THR A 37 0.74 31.60 -37.36
CA THR A 37 -0.29 31.91 -36.37
C THR A 37 -0.69 30.63 -35.62
N ARG A 38 -1.07 30.79 -34.35
CA ARG A 38 -1.60 29.70 -33.53
C ARG A 38 -2.82 29.08 -34.23
N LYS A 39 -2.79 27.77 -34.46
CA LYS A 39 -3.90 27.02 -35.03
C LYS A 39 -4.92 26.67 -33.95
N CYS A 40 -6.19 26.68 -34.30
CA CYS A 40 -7.27 26.23 -33.42
C CYS A 40 -7.19 24.71 -33.22
N TRP A 41 -7.45 24.24 -31.99
CA TRP A 41 -7.40 22.81 -31.67
C TRP A 41 -8.43 21.99 -32.46
N GLU A 42 -9.55 22.60 -32.82
CA GLU A 42 -10.65 22.04 -33.61
C GLU A 42 -10.17 21.59 -35.00
N GLN A 43 -9.09 22.17 -35.53
CA GLN A 43 -8.50 21.76 -36.82
C GLN A 43 -7.85 20.37 -36.76
N PHE A 44 -7.56 19.87 -35.56
CA PHE A 44 -6.93 18.56 -35.33
C PHE A 44 -7.95 17.50 -34.91
N VAL A 45 -9.24 17.85 -34.88
CA VAL A 45 -10.34 16.92 -34.58
C VAL A 45 -10.73 16.20 -35.86
N GLN A 46 -10.64 14.88 -35.82
CA GLN A 46 -10.95 13.94 -36.90
C GLN A 46 -11.97 12.91 -36.39
N ALA A 47 -12.64 12.19 -37.30
CA ALA A 47 -13.63 11.17 -36.92
C ALA A 47 -13.06 10.11 -35.97
N GLU A 48 -11.76 9.81 -36.07
CA GLU A 48 -11.07 8.83 -35.24
C GLU A 48 -10.82 9.30 -33.81
N ASN A 49 -10.61 10.59 -33.56
CA ASN A 49 -10.27 11.12 -32.23
C ASN A 49 -11.38 11.98 -31.61
N GLN A 50 -12.48 12.24 -32.33
CA GLN A 50 -13.59 13.08 -31.87
C GLN A 50 -14.14 12.63 -30.52
N HIS A 51 -14.17 11.33 -30.25
CA HIS A 51 -14.63 10.75 -28.99
C HIS A 51 -13.72 11.06 -27.78
N LEU A 52 -12.48 11.50 -28.00
CA LEU A 52 -11.52 11.89 -26.96
C LEU A 52 -11.54 13.41 -26.70
N VAL A 53 -12.28 14.18 -27.50
CA VAL A 53 -12.23 15.64 -27.49
C VAL A 53 -13.36 16.18 -26.61
N SER A 54 -12.98 16.77 -25.48
CA SER A 54 -13.87 17.61 -24.66
C SER A 54 -13.35 19.05 -24.60
N PRO A 55 -14.21 20.04 -24.32
CA PRO A 55 -13.76 21.43 -24.08
C PRO A 55 -12.65 21.52 -23.04
N GLU A 56 -12.76 20.73 -21.96
CA GLU A 56 -11.77 20.70 -20.88
C GLU A 56 -10.45 20.05 -21.35
N ALA A 57 -10.51 19.06 -22.24
CA ALA A 57 -9.32 18.43 -22.82
C ALA A 57 -8.54 19.42 -23.69
N LEU A 58 -9.25 20.17 -24.53
CA LEU A 58 -8.65 21.18 -25.39
C LEU A 58 -8.05 22.33 -24.57
N ASP A 59 -8.74 22.77 -23.52
CA ASP A 59 -8.23 23.79 -22.59
C ASP A 59 -6.97 23.31 -21.84
N LEU A 60 -6.95 22.04 -21.38
CA LEU A 60 -5.77 21.46 -20.77
C LEU A 60 -4.58 21.39 -21.74
N LEU A 61 -4.80 20.88 -22.95
CA LEU A 61 -3.78 20.83 -24.01
C LEU A 61 -3.24 22.23 -24.31
N ASP A 62 -4.12 23.23 -24.33
CA ASP A 62 -3.74 24.60 -24.58
C ASP A 62 -2.80 25.18 -23.52
N LYS A 63 -3.01 24.82 -22.25
CA LYS A 63 -2.19 25.26 -21.12
C LYS A 63 -0.90 24.46 -20.98
N LEU A 64 -0.87 23.20 -21.43
CA LEU A 64 0.33 22.36 -21.41
C LEU A 64 1.26 22.63 -22.59
N LEU A 65 0.72 22.85 -23.79
CA LEU A 65 1.47 23.02 -25.03
C LEU A 65 1.76 24.50 -25.32
N ARG A 66 2.30 25.20 -24.31
CA ARG A 66 2.81 26.57 -24.43
C ARG A 66 4.28 26.57 -24.78
N TYR A 67 4.73 27.42 -25.69
CA TYR A 67 6.16 27.50 -26.02
C TYR A 67 6.98 27.95 -24.81
N ASP A 68 6.55 29.06 -24.19
CA ASP A 68 7.12 29.59 -22.95
C ASP A 68 6.86 28.61 -21.79
N HIS A 69 7.95 28.10 -21.23
CA HIS A 69 7.93 27.14 -20.14
C HIS A 69 7.43 27.74 -18.82
N GLN A 70 7.54 29.07 -18.63
CA GLN A 70 7.04 29.75 -17.44
C GLN A 70 5.52 29.88 -17.45
N GLN A 71 4.89 29.78 -18.62
CA GLN A 71 3.42 29.82 -18.80
C GLN A 71 2.77 28.44 -18.89
N ARG A 72 3.57 27.36 -18.90
CA ARG A 72 3.03 26.00 -18.86
C ARG A 72 2.54 25.70 -17.46
N LEU A 73 1.42 25.01 -17.36
CA LEU A 73 1.03 24.39 -16.10
C LEU A 73 2.15 23.48 -15.59
N THR A 74 2.46 23.60 -14.31
CA THR A 74 3.22 22.57 -13.60
C THR A 74 2.41 21.27 -13.54
N ALA A 75 3.09 20.15 -13.26
CA ALA A 75 2.39 18.86 -13.10
C ALA A 75 1.33 18.91 -11.98
N THR A 76 1.59 19.65 -10.91
CA THR A 76 0.64 19.83 -9.79
C THR A 76 -0.59 20.61 -10.23
N GLU A 77 -0.42 21.77 -10.88
CA GLU A 77 -1.54 22.59 -11.34
C GLU A 77 -2.34 21.90 -12.46
N ALA A 78 -1.67 21.13 -13.32
CA ALA A 78 -2.34 20.34 -14.34
C ALA A 78 -3.26 19.27 -13.73
N MET A 79 -2.90 18.69 -12.59
CA MET A 79 -3.74 17.70 -11.90
C MET A 79 -4.98 18.31 -11.23
N GLU A 80 -4.99 19.62 -11.01
CA GLU A 80 -6.13 20.37 -10.46
C GLU A 80 -7.09 20.87 -11.57
N HIS A 81 -6.78 20.60 -12.84
CA HIS A 81 -7.57 21.07 -13.98
C HIS A 81 -8.96 20.41 -14.06
N PRO A 82 -10.04 21.13 -14.44
CA PRO A 82 -11.40 20.58 -14.58
C PRO A 82 -11.52 19.33 -15.46
N TYR A 83 -10.61 19.16 -16.42
CA TYR A 83 -10.50 17.95 -17.24
C TYR A 83 -10.33 16.66 -16.43
N PHE A 84 -9.67 16.74 -15.28
CA PHE A 84 -9.49 15.62 -14.35
C PHE A 84 -10.61 15.54 -13.29
N LEU A 85 -11.49 16.55 -13.22
CA LEU A 85 -12.61 16.62 -12.28
C LEU A 85 -13.92 16.12 -12.91
N SER A 86 -14.05 16.18 -14.24
CA SER A 86 -15.25 15.72 -14.93
C SER A 86 -15.36 14.19 -14.91
N THR A 87 -16.57 13.69 -14.63
CA THR A 87 -16.87 12.27 -14.72
C THR A 87 -16.70 11.81 -16.16
N ARG A 88 -15.86 10.79 -16.35
CA ARG A 88 -15.68 10.15 -17.65
C ARG A 88 -16.81 9.15 -17.88
N TYR A 89 -17.31 9.10 -19.10
CA TYR A 89 -18.33 8.15 -19.51
C TYR A 89 -17.73 7.10 -20.46
N PHE A 90 -18.06 5.83 -20.22
CA PHE A 90 -17.58 4.70 -21.00
C PHE A 90 -18.75 3.92 -21.60
N SER A 91 -18.54 3.28 -22.76
CA SER A 91 -19.53 2.34 -23.29
C SER A 91 -19.28 0.92 -22.77
N GLU A 92 -20.33 0.09 -22.69
CA GLU A 92 -20.18 -1.34 -22.32
C GLU A 92 -19.17 -2.06 -23.22
N LYS A 93 -19.16 -1.73 -24.51
CA LYS A 93 -18.23 -2.31 -25.49
C LYS A 93 -16.78 -1.94 -25.20
N GLU A 94 -16.54 -0.74 -24.66
CA GLU A 94 -15.20 -0.32 -24.27
C GLU A 94 -14.75 -1.08 -23.03
N VAL A 95 -15.58 -1.10 -21.98
CA VAL A 95 -15.29 -1.82 -20.73
C VAL A 95 -15.00 -3.30 -21.01
N ALA A 96 -15.74 -3.93 -21.93
CA ALA A 96 -15.54 -5.32 -22.33
C ALA A 96 -14.17 -5.63 -22.96
N LYS A 97 -13.46 -4.64 -23.51
CA LYS A 97 -12.11 -4.83 -24.06
C LYS A 97 -11.04 -4.97 -22.98
N HIS A 98 -11.31 -4.45 -21.77
CA HIS A 98 -10.39 -4.46 -20.65
C HIS A 98 -10.54 -5.75 -19.84
N CYS A 99 -10.14 -6.87 -20.44
CA CYS A 99 -10.29 -8.21 -19.87
C CYS A 99 -8.97 -8.99 -19.64
N THR A 100 -7.82 -8.31 -19.65
CA THR A 100 -6.49 -8.94 -19.53
C THR A 100 -5.79 -8.59 -18.22
N ASN A 101 -4.67 -9.25 -17.90
CA ASN A 101 -3.88 -8.94 -16.69
C ASN A 101 -3.24 -7.54 -16.73
N GLU A 102 -3.04 -7.00 -17.93
CA GLU A 102 -2.46 -5.67 -18.15
C GLU A 102 -3.53 -4.59 -18.25
N SER A 103 -4.80 -4.99 -18.39
CA SER A 103 -5.93 -4.07 -18.46
C SER A 103 -7.22 -4.79 -18.09
N CYS A 104 -7.65 -4.59 -16.85
CA CYS A 104 -8.78 -5.30 -16.24
C CYS A 104 -9.75 -4.32 -15.59
N TRP A 105 -10.89 -4.12 -16.24
CA TRP A 105 -11.96 -3.26 -15.73
C TRP A 105 -13.15 -4.09 -15.27
N VAL A 106 -13.89 -3.58 -14.30
CA VAL A 106 -15.12 -4.19 -13.80
C VAL A 106 -16.21 -3.14 -13.65
N LEU A 107 -17.46 -3.56 -13.81
CA LEU A 107 -18.62 -2.70 -13.63
C LEU A 107 -19.31 -3.02 -12.29
N VAL A 108 -19.77 -2.00 -11.58
CA VAL A 108 -20.71 -2.16 -10.45
C VAL A 108 -21.87 -1.21 -10.67
N GLY A 109 -23.00 -1.73 -11.13
CA GLY A 109 -24.16 -0.93 -11.49
C GLY A 109 -23.88 -0.05 -12.70
N THR A 110 -23.74 1.26 -12.49
CA THR A 110 -23.37 2.24 -13.53
C THR A 110 -21.91 2.68 -13.47
N ARG A 111 -21.16 2.24 -12.45
CA ARG A 111 -19.79 2.71 -12.20
C ARG A 111 -18.75 1.76 -12.77
N VAL A 112 -17.68 2.32 -13.32
CA VAL A 112 -16.57 1.61 -13.93
C VAL A 112 -15.32 1.74 -13.06
N TYR A 113 -14.65 0.61 -12.82
CA TYR A 113 -13.47 0.54 -11.97
C TYR A 113 -12.31 -0.12 -12.71
N ASP A 114 -11.12 0.49 -12.66
CA ASP A 114 -9.88 -0.10 -13.15
C ASP A 114 -9.16 -0.85 -12.03
N VAL A 115 -9.35 -2.17 -12.00
CA VAL A 115 -8.78 -3.05 -10.98
C VAL A 115 -7.49 -3.72 -11.43
N THR A 116 -6.86 -3.24 -12.51
CA THR A 116 -5.63 -3.82 -13.09
C THR A 116 -4.53 -3.96 -12.04
N SER A 117 -4.23 -2.88 -11.31
CA SER A 117 -3.20 -2.89 -10.25
C SER A 117 -3.63 -3.73 -9.04
N PHE A 118 -4.93 -3.83 -8.77
CA PHE A 118 -5.49 -4.57 -7.64
C PHE A 118 -5.49 -6.08 -7.81
N LEU A 119 -5.42 -6.60 -9.05
CA LEU A 119 -5.50 -8.03 -9.36
C LEU A 119 -4.62 -8.91 -8.47
N ARG A 120 -3.36 -8.52 -8.28
CA ARG A 120 -2.37 -9.27 -7.50
C ARG A 120 -2.59 -9.14 -5.99
N MET A 121 -3.27 -8.08 -5.57
CA MET A 121 -3.58 -7.78 -4.17
C MET A 121 -4.92 -8.40 -3.74
N HIS A 122 -5.76 -8.83 -4.68
CA HIS A 122 -7.07 -9.39 -4.38
C HIS A 122 -6.98 -10.65 -3.50
N PRO A 123 -7.60 -10.65 -2.30
CA PRO A 123 -7.52 -11.78 -1.38
C PRO A 123 -8.11 -13.09 -1.90
N GLY A 124 -9.16 -13.00 -2.74
CA GLY A 124 -9.75 -14.16 -3.40
C GLY A 124 -8.89 -14.75 -4.53
N GLY A 125 -7.82 -14.06 -4.91
CA GLY A 125 -6.92 -14.39 -6.02
C GLY A 125 -7.33 -13.71 -7.32
N GLU A 126 -6.31 -13.43 -8.13
CA GLU A 126 -6.41 -12.76 -9.44
C GLU A 126 -7.37 -13.45 -10.41
N ALA A 127 -7.34 -14.80 -10.44
CA ALA A 127 -8.14 -15.60 -11.37
C ALA A 127 -9.65 -15.42 -11.24
N LEU A 128 -10.15 -15.00 -10.07
CA LEU A 128 -11.59 -14.76 -9.87
C LEU A 128 -12.05 -13.46 -10.53
N ILE A 129 -11.23 -12.41 -10.45
CA ILE A 129 -11.53 -11.12 -11.07
C ILE A 129 -11.41 -11.24 -12.59
N LEU A 130 -10.33 -11.85 -13.09
CA LEU A 130 -10.10 -12.02 -14.53
C LEU A 130 -11.20 -12.80 -15.25
N ARG A 131 -11.90 -13.72 -14.58
CA ARG A 131 -13.03 -14.44 -15.16
C ARG A 131 -14.27 -13.58 -15.37
N ARG A 132 -14.32 -12.41 -14.72
CA ARG A 132 -15.47 -11.50 -14.69
C ARG A 132 -15.09 -10.09 -15.12
N SER A 133 -13.88 -9.91 -15.65
CA SER A 133 -13.42 -8.65 -16.21
C SER A 133 -14.27 -8.28 -17.42
N GLY A 134 -14.44 -6.98 -17.63
CA GLY A 134 -15.31 -6.45 -18.67
C GLY A 134 -16.81 -6.65 -18.43
N SER A 135 -17.23 -7.07 -17.22
CA SER A 135 -18.63 -7.34 -16.89
C SER A 135 -19.07 -6.77 -15.53
N ASP A 136 -20.39 -6.75 -15.29
CA ASP A 136 -20.98 -6.33 -14.00
C ASP A 136 -20.73 -7.37 -12.91
N ILE A 137 -20.08 -6.93 -11.83
CA ILE A 137 -19.74 -7.74 -10.66
C ILE A 137 -20.62 -7.44 -9.43
N SER A 138 -21.66 -6.61 -9.57
CA SER A 138 -22.51 -6.17 -8.46
C SER A 138 -23.05 -7.34 -7.62
N ALA A 139 -23.60 -8.37 -8.28
CA ALA A 139 -24.13 -9.54 -7.59
C ALA A 139 -23.03 -10.35 -6.88
N GLN A 140 -21.80 -10.32 -7.39
CA GLN A 140 -20.67 -11.08 -6.86
C GLN A 140 -20.03 -10.42 -5.66
N LEU A 141 -20.17 -9.11 -5.50
CA LEU A 141 -19.76 -8.41 -4.30
C LEU A 141 -20.56 -8.90 -3.08
N ASP A 142 -21.85 -9.22 -3.27
CA ASP A 142 -22.72 -9.76 -2.23
C ASP A 142 -22.68 -11.30 -2.12
N GLY A 143 -22.09 -11.97 -3.13
CA GLY A 143 -21.82 -13.40 -3.15
C GLY A 143 -22.87 -14.22 -3.94
N PRO A 144 -22.63 -15.53 -4.15
CA PRO A 144 -21.48 -16.35 -3.72
C PRO A 144 -20.18 -16.12 -4.55
N PRO A 145 -18.97 -16.46 -4.02
CA PRO A 145 -18.69 -17.38 -2.91
C PRO A 145 -18.48 -16.76 -1.52
N HIS A 146 -18.38 -15.44 -1.40
CA HIS A 146 -18.36 -14.73 -0.11
C HIS A 146 -18.90 -13.33 -0.31
N ARG A 147 -19.40 -12.73 0.77
CA ARG A 147 -19.84 -11.33 0.78
C ARG A 147 -18.66 -10.43 1.15
N HIS A 148 -18.45 -9.38 0.37
CA HIS A 148 -17.41 -8.38 0.66
C HIS A 148 -17.83 -7.48 1.82
N SER A 149 -16.86 -7.09 2.65
CA SER A 149 -17.07 -6.17 3.77
C SER A 149 -17.25 -4.72 3.31
N GLU A 150 -17.75 -3.85 4.18
CA GLU A 150 -17.86 -2.41 3.90
C GLU A 150 -16.48 -1.77 3.63
N ASN A 151 -15.43 -2.26 4.30
CA ASN A 151 -14.06 -1.82 4.03
C ASN A 151 -13.61 -2.23 2.62
N ALA A 152 -13.96 -3.43 2.16
CA ALA A 152 -13.65 -3.87 0.80
C ALA A 152 -14.41 -3.02 -0.26
N ARG A 153 -15.68 -2.66 -0.01
CA ARG A 153 -16.44 -1.76 -0.90
C ARG A 153 -15.82 -0.36 -0.95
N ARG A 154 -15.48 0.23 0.20
CA ARG A 154 -14.77 1.52 0.26
C ARG A 154 -13.41 1.49 -0.43
N TRP A 155 -12.76 0.34 -0.42
CA TRP A 155 -11.51 0.18 -1.15
C TRP A 155 -11.72 0.16 -2.66
N LEU A 156 -12.74 -0.54 -3.14
CA LEU A 156 -13.09 -0.57 -4.57
C LEU A 156 -13.26 0.85 -5.13
N GLU A 157 -13.84 1.77 -4.36
CA GLU A 157 -14.00 3.18 -4.73
C GLU A 157 -12.68 3.90 -5.09
N GLN A 158 -11.53 3.41 -4.62
CA GLN A 158 -10.22 3.99 -4.97
C GLN A 158 -9.80 3.68 -6.41
N TYR A 159 -10.43 2.68 -7.03
CA TYR A 159 -10.19 2.25 -8.41
C TYR A 159 -11.23 2.80 -9.39
N TYR A 160 -12.13 3.69 -8.93
CA TYR A 160 -13.15 4.30 -9.77
C TYR A 160 -12.54 5.20 -10.86
N ILE A 161 -13.00 5.03 -12.10
CA ILE A 161 -12.52 5.80 -13.26
C ILE A 161 -13.61 6.58 -13.99
N GLY A 162 -14.89 6.29 -13.72
CA GLY A 162 -16.03 6.97 -14.36
C GLY A 162 -17.31 6.13 -14.36
N GLU A 163 -18.30 6.57 -15.13
CA GLU A 163 -19.60 5.92 -15.24
C GLU A 163 -19.84 5.38 -16.65
N ILE A 164 -20.89 4.59 -16.81
CA ILE A 164 -21.31 4.04 -18.09
C ILE A 164 -22.34 4.96 -18.76
N ASP A 165 -22.17 5.23 -20.05
CA ASP A 165 -23.15 5.96 -20.84
C ASP A 165 -24.28 5.01 -21.26
N ARG A 166 -25.38 5.00 -20.50
CA ARG A 166 -26.58 4.19 -20.85
C ARG A 166 -27.49 4.88 -21.87
N ASP A 167 -27.26 6.15 -22.18
CA ASP A 167 -28.15 6.96 -23.02
C ASP A 167 -27.72 7.04 -24.50
N CYS A 168 -26.74 6.24 -24.90
CA CYS A 168 -26.38 6.06 -26.31
C CYS A 168 -27.34 5.11 -27.08
N THR A 169 -28.64 5.25 -26.81
CA THR A 169 -29.71 4.97 -27.78
C THR A 169 -30.31 6.32 -28.20
N GLU A 170 -29.73 6.89 -29.26
CA GLU A 170 -30.32 7.94 -30.09
C GLU A 170 -30.88 9.19 -29.38
N LEU A 171 -30.08 10.11 -28.80
CA LEU A 171 -30.52 11.52 -28.70
C LEU A 171 -29.47 12.62 -28.34
N HIS A 172 -28.15 12.42 -28.44
CA HIS A 172 -27.18 13.42 -27.94
C HIS A 172 -26.30 14.14 -28.99
N THR A 173 -26.83 14.41 -30.19
CA THR A 173 -26.10 15.22 -31.19
C THR A 173 -26.64 16.65 -31.37
N GLU A 174 -27.73 17.03 -30.71
CA GLU A 174 -28.36 18.36 -30.93
C GLU A 174 -28.24 19.33 -29.75
N THR A 175 -28.04 18.86 -28.52
CA THR A 175 -28.14 19.71 -27.32
C THR A 175 -26.89 20.55 -27.03
N LEU A 176 -25.72 20.21 -27.58
CA LEU A 176 -24.47 20.98 -27.38
C LEU A 176 -24.30 22.17 -28.34
N ARG A 177 -25.16 22.32 -29.36
CA ARG A 177 -25.08 23.44 -30.32
C ARG A 177 -25.83 24.71 -29.89
N GLN A 178 -26.73 24.65 -28.92
CA GLN A 178 -27.60 25.79 -28.59
C GLN A 178 -27.16 26.63 -27.37
N ARG A 179 -26.14 26.21 -26.61
CA ARG A 179 -25.69 26.97 -25.42
C ARG A 179 -24.81 28.19 -25.73
N GLY A 180 -24.56 28.48 -27.01
CA GLY A 180 -23.67 29.56 -27.46
C GLY A 180 -24.30 30.93 -27.73
N ASN A 181 -25.59 31.16 -27.43
CA ASN A 181 -26.20 32.47 -27.71
C ASN A 181 -27.36 32.81 -26.76
N LYS A 182 -27.07 33.52 -25.65
CA LYS A 182 -27.82 34.70 -25.17
C LYS A 182 -27.17 35.31 -23.91
N PRO A 183 -27.35 36.63 -23.67
CA PRO A 183 -26.57 37.41 -22.71
C PRO A 183 -27.13 37.36 -21.28
N GLU A 184 -26.26 37.76 -20.35
CA GLU A 184 -26.42 37.83 -18.89
C GLU A 184 -27.76 38.41 -18.39
N ALA A 185 -28.37 37.74 -17.41
CA ALA A 185 -29.19 38.34 -16.37
C ALA A 185 -29.17 37.46 -15.11
N GLN A 186 -29.04 38.11 -13.96
CA GLN A 186 -29.03 37.56 -12.60
C GLN A 186 -30.39 36.97 -12.20
N ASP A 187 -30.40 35.85 -11.46
CA ASP A 187 -30.87 35.76 -10.06
C ASP A 187 -31.16 34.30 -9.66
N GLY A 188 -30.80 33.96 -8.41
CA GLY A 188 -31.62 33.14 -7.51
C GLY A 188 -31.72 31.62 -7.70
N THR A 189 -30.86 30.91 -6.94
CA THR A 189 -31.13 29.61 -6.26
C THR A 189 -31.47 28.39 -7.12
N GLU A 190 -30.48 27.51 -7.30
CA GLU A 190 -30.68 26.09 -7.64
C GLU A 190 -29.92 25.19 -6.66
N GLU A 191 -30.62 24.14 -6.25
CA GLU A 191 -30.21 23.12 -5.28
C GLU A 191 -29.00 22.32 -5.79
N ASP A 192 -28.01 22.19 -4.91
CA ASP A 192 -26.70 21.64 -5.20
C ASP A 192 -26.75 20.10 -5.24
N ALA A 193 -26.94 19.56 -6.44
CA ALA A 193 -26.69 18.17 -6.77
C ALA A 193 -25.45 18.07 -7.68
N SER A 194 -24.28 18.45 -7.15
CA SER A 194 -22.97 18.25 -7.77
C SER A 194 -22.14 17.24 -6.95
N ALA A 195 -22.04 16.01 -7.44
CA ALA A 195 -20.85 15.50 -8.15
C ALA A 195 -19.61 15.30 -7.25
N LYS A 196 -19.54 14.16 -6.54
CA LYS A 196 -18.28 13.65 -5.96
C LYS A 196 -17.57 12.72 -6.93
N CYS A 197 -16.65 13.27 -7.71
CA CYS A 197 -15.63 12.51 -8.42
C CYS A 197 -14.47 12.26 -7.43
N SER A 198 -14.22 11.01 -7.06
CA SER A 198 -13.34 10.67 -5.94
C SER A 198 -11.84 10.73 -6.31
N LYS A 199 -11.23 11.90 -6.13
CA LYS A 199 -9.86 12.03 -5.59
C LYS A 199 -9.79 13.25 -4.69
N VAL A 200 -9.52 12.98 -3.41
CA VAL A 200 -9.29 13.92 -2.32
C VAL A 200 -10.46 14.89 -2.09
N ASP A 201 -11.46 14.41 -1.36
CA ASP A 201 -12.37 15.32 -0.67
C ASP A 201 -11.63 15.77 0.61
N ASP A 202 -10.81 16.83 0.47
CA ASP A 202 -9.99 17.45 1.53
C ASP A 202 -10.85 17.84 2.76
N GLU A 203 -12.19 17.93 2.63
CA GLU A 203 -13.12 18.17 3.74
C GLU A 203 -13.57 16.91 4.48
N THR A 204 -13.38 15.71 3.92
CA THR A 204 -13.79 14.43 4.55
C THR A 204 -12.63 13.59 5.07
N ASP A 205 -11.42 13.79 4.53
CA ASP A 205 -10.24 13.07 4.99
C ASP A 205 -9.72 13.72 6.28
N LEU A 206 -9.63 12.94 7.36
CA LEU A 206 -9.27 13.47 8.68
C LEU A 206 -7.79 13.88 8.79
N VAL A 207 -6.99 13.58 7.77
CA VAL A 207 -5.57 13.89 7.69
C VAL A 207 -5.22 14.43 6.30
N ASP A 208 -4.20 15.28 6.25
CA ASP A 208 -3.64 15.78 5.01
C ASP A 208 -2.59 14.79 4.47
N TRP A 209 -2.97 14.06 3.42
CA TRP A 209 -2.10 13.07 2.76
C TRP A 209 -0.93 13.69 2.00
N ARG A 210 -0.93 15.01 1.75
CA ARG A 210 0.20 15.71 1.13
C ARG A 210 1.31 15.97 2.16
N LYS A 211 1.02 15.83 3.45
CA LYS A 211 1.96 16.06 4.56
C LYS A 211 2.34 14.76 5.28
N PRO A 212 3.47 14.75 6.02
CA PRO A 212 3.88 13.60 6.81
C PRO A 212 2.85 13.24 7.89
N LEU A 213 2.50 11.96 8.01
CA LEU A 213 1.39 11.50 8.87
C LEU A 213 1.77 11.33 10.34
N ALA A 214 3.05 11.06 10.67
CA ALA A 214 3.45 10.69 12.04
C ALA A 214 3.02 11.74 13.09
N TRP A 215 3.07 13.02 12.71
CA TRP A 215 2.70 14.12 13.60
C TRP A 215 1.25 14.59 13.46
N GLN A 216 0.50 14.08 12.47
CA GLN A 216 -0.92 14.41 12.28
C GLN A 216 -1.83 13.47 13.06
N VAL A 217 -1.53 12.16 13.04
CA VAL A 217 -2.43 11.11 13.54
C VAL A 217 -2.77 11.24 15.02
N GLY A 218 -1.86 11.78 15.83
CA GLY A 218 -2.11 11.97 17.26
C GLY A 218 -3.23 12.97 17.57
N TYR A 219 -3.57 13.87 16.62
CA TYR A 219 -4.67 14.83 16.77
C TYR A 219 -6.05 14.24 16.44
N LEU A 220 -6.11 13.02 15.90
CA LEU A 220 -7.38 12.38 15.52
C LEU A 220 -8.25 12.01 16.73
N GLY A 221 -7.64 11.84 17.90
CA GLY A 221 -8.32 11.52 19.15
C GLY A 221 -9.29 10.35 19.03
N GLU A 222 -10.58 10.58 19.31
CA GLU A 222 -11.62 9.55 19.28
C GLU A 222 -11.84 8.94 17.88
N LYS A 223 -11.56 9.71 16.82
CA LYS A 223 -11.74 9.27 15.43
C LYS A 223 -10.64 8.31 14.97
N TYR A 224 -9.53 8.22 15.72
CA TYR A 224 -8.36 7.44 15.35
C TYR A 224 -8.67 5.95 15.13
N ASP A 225 -9.35 5.31 16.08
CA ASP A 225 -9.64 3.86 16.04
C ASP A 225 -10.44 3.49 14.80
N ALA A 226 -11.45 4.30 14.44
CA ALA A 226 -12.23 4.08 13.23
C ALA A 226 -11.43 4.38 11.95
N TRP A 227 -10.57 5.40 11.96
CA TRP A 227 -9.82 5.85 10.78
C TRP A 227 -8.65 4.92 10.40
N VAL A 228 -7.90 4.44 11.40
CA VAL A 228 -6.71 3.58 11.19
C VAL A 228 -7.08 2.22 10.60
N HIS A 229 -8.27 1.74 10.96
CA HIS A 229 -8.83 0.46 10.57
C HIS A 229 -9.64 0.52 9.26
N GLN A 230 -9.53 1.62 8.51
CA GLN A 230 -10.10 1.77 7.16
C GLN A 230 -8.96 1.73 6.13
N PRO A 231 -8.72 0.57 5.50
CA PRO A 231 -7.59 0.38 4.61
C PRO A 231 -7.64 1.28 3.38
N VAL A 232 -6.48 1.74 2.94
CA VAL A 232 -6.28 2.52 1.72
C VAL A 232 -5.11 1.95 0.90
N ASP A 233 -5.20 2.07 -0.42
CA ASP A 233 -4.11 1.82 -1.36
C ASP A 233 -3.48 3.17 -1.74
N ARG A 234 -2.79 3.77 -0.76
CA ARG A 234 -2.06 5.03 -0.93
C ARG A 234 -0.70 4.93 -0.27
N PRO A 235 0.34 5.52 -0.88
CA PRO A 235 1.65 5.61 -0.25
C PRO A 235 1.57 6.49 1.00
N ILE A 236 2.12 5.99 2.11
CA ILE A 236 2.25 6.76 3.35
C ILE A 236 3.62 7.43 3.38
N ARG A 237 3.65 8.72 3.73
CA ARG A 237 4.85 9.41 4.19
C ARG A 237 4.75 9.67 5.68
N LEU A 238 5.73 9.23 6.46
CA LEU A 238 5.70 9.37 7.92
C LEU A 238 6.45 10.62 8.38
N PHE A 239 7.60 10.92 7.78
CA PHE A 239 8.46 12.03 8.18
C PHE A 239 8.74 12.99 7.01
N GLU A 240 8.97 14.26 7.35
CA GLU A 240 9.32 15.28 6.36
C GLU A 240 10.73 15.05 5.81
N SER A 241 11.68 14.72 6.69
CA SER A 241 13.06 14.42 6.31
C SER A 241 13.17 13.10 5.55
N ASP A 242 13.81 13.13 4.39
CA ASP A 242 14.10 11.92 3.60
C ASP A 242 14.93 10.90 4.36
N PHE A 243 15.82 11.34 5.26
CA PHE A 243 16.64 10.46 6.07
C PHE A 243 15.79 9.65 7.06
N PHE A 244 14.92 10.33 7.82
CA PHE A 244 14.01 9.65 8.75
C PHE A 244 12.96 8.83 8.01
N GLU A 245 12.49 9.30 6.86
CA GLU A 245 11.55 8.56 6.02
C GLU A 245 12.17 7.24 5.51
N ALA A 246 13.43 7.28 5.07
CA ALA A 246 14.15 6.10 4.60
C ALA A 246 14.30 5.04 5.70
N SER A 247 14.51 5.44 6.97
CA SER A 247 14.62 4.48 8.08
C SER A 247 13.29 3.80 8.46
N THR A 248 12.16 4.30 7.96
CA THR A 248 10.84 3.64 8.10
C THR A 248 10.58 2.57 7.05
N LYS A 249 11.37 2.54 5.97
CA LYS A 249 11.17 1.63 4.84
C LYS A 249 12.12 0.44 4.96
N THR A 250 11.55 -0.75 5.14
CA THR A 250 12.27 -2.00 5.28
C THR A 250 11.75 -3.01 4.25
N SER A 251 12.62 -3.40 3.32
CA SER A 251 12.33 -4.50 2.40
C SER A 251 12.34 -5.84 3.14
N TRP A 252 11.47 -6.78 2.72
CA TRP A 252 11.32 -8.08 3.37
C TRP A 252 12.63 -8.84 3.60
N TYR A 253 13.56 -8.80 2.63
CA TYR A 253 14.82 -9.54 2.71
C TYR A 253 15.79 -8.99 3.78
N MET A 254 15.56 -7.77 4.29
CA MET A 254 16.39 -7.20 5.36
C MET A 254 16.26 -8.01 6.66
N VAL A 255 15.08 -8.58 6.93
CA VAL A 255 14.84 -9.41 8.12
C VAL A 255 15.74 -10.65 8.09
N PRO A 256 15.68 -11.57 7.10
CA PRO A 256 16.56 -12.72 7.07
C PRO A 256 18.03 -12.33 6.92
N ALA A 257 18.36 -11.27 6.16
CA ALA A 257 19.74 -10.83 5.97
C ALA A 257 20.42 -10.39 7.28
N VAL A 258 19.68 -9.71 8.17
CA VAL A 258 20.21 -9.27 9.48
C VAL A 258 20.16 -10.40 10.51
N TRP A 259 19.04 -11.11 10.59
CA TRP A 259 18.78 -12.00 11.72
C TRP A 259 19.27 -13.43 11.51
N LEU A 260 19.29 -13.98 10.29
CA LEU A 260 19.75 -15.36 10.07
C LEU A 260 21.23 -15.57 10.40
N PRO A 261 22.17 -14.65 10.05
CA PRO A 261 23.55 -14.78 10.49
C PRO A 261 23.68 -14.83 12.02
N LEU A 262 22.88 -14.01 12.71
CA LEU A 262 22.84 -14.00 14.18
C LEU A 262 22.25 -15.30 14.73
N VAL A 263 21.18 -15.83 14.13
CA VAL A 263 20.59 -17.12 14.49
C VAL A 263 21.61 -18.25 14.34
N ILE A 264 22.35 -18.28 13.21
CA ILE A 264 23.37 -19.31 12.96
C ILE A 264 24.50 -19.21 14.01
N TYR A 265 25.03 -18.00 14.22
CA TYR A 265 26.09 -17.76 15.18
C TYR A 265 25.68 -18.11 16.62
N LEU A 266 24.52 -17.62 17.07
CA LEU A 266 24.03 -17.88 18.42
C LEU A 266 23.60 -19.34 18.63
N SER A 267 23.16 -20.03 17.56
CA SER A 267 22.88 -21.47 17.62
C SER A 267 24.15 -22.26 17.87
N TRP A 268 25.22 -21.95 17.12
CA TRP A 268 26.54 -22.55 17.34
C TRP A 268 27.09 -22.23 18.73
N TYR A 269 27.00 -20.98 19.15
CA TYR A 269 27.46 -20.53 20.46
C TYR A 269 26.68 -21.19 21.61
N GLY A 270 25.35 -21.22 21.54
CA GLY A 270 24.50 -21.90 22.51
C GLY A 270 24.78 -23.40 22.61
N TYR A 271 24.94 -24.08 21.46
CA TYR A 271 25.36 -25.48 21.44
C TYR A 271 26.73 -25.69 22.09
N SER A 272 27.69 -24.82 21.79
CA SER A 272 29.05 -24.88 22.35
C SER A 272 29.07 -24.68 23.86
N LEU A 273 28.24 -23.78 24.39
CA LEU A 273 28.07 -23.58 25.84
C LEU A 273 27.48 -24.82 26.53
N LEU A 274 26.45 -25.44 25.93
CA LEU A 274 25.90 -26.68 26.47
C LEU A 274 26.89 -27.85 26.39
N ALA A 275 27.77 -27.86 25.37
CA ALA A 275 28.80 -28.88 25.20
C ALA A 275 29.94 -28.78 26.23
N GLN A 276 30.10 -27.65 26.91
CA GLN A 276 31.04 -27.49 28.03
C GLN A 276 30.53 -28.16 29.32
N GLU A 277 29.29 -28.67 29.34
CA GLU A 277 28.67 -29.36 30.48
C GLU A 277 28.64 -28.53 31.79
N SER A 278 28.69 -27.20 31.66
CA SER A 278 28.64 -26.25 32.76
C SER A 278 27.21 -25.76 33.08
N THR A 279 26.28 -25.94 32.14
CA THR A 279 24.92 -25.40 32.26
C THR A 279 24.05 -26.33 33.10
N ARG A 280 23.77 -25.93 34.35
CA ARG A 280 22.93 -26.69 35.29
C ARG A 280 21.66 -25.91 35.64
N LEU A 281 20.54 -26.63 35.69
CA LEU A 281 19.28 -26.13 36.22
C LEU A 281 19.15 -26.56 37.68
N PHE A 282 18.99 -25.60 38.59
CA PHE A 282 18.80 -25.88 40.02
C PHE A 282 17.31 -25.88 40.34
N ILE A 283 16.79 -26.98 40.88
CA ILE A 283 15.40 -27.07 41.39
C ILE A 283 15.39 -26.75 42.89
N THR A 284 16.36 -27.27 43.62
CA THR A 284 16.64 -26.93 45.02
C THR A 284 18.15 -26.72 45.19
N SER A 285 18.59 -26.28 46.37
CA SER A 285 20.02 -26.12 46.68
C SER A 285 20.83 -27.41 46.52
N GLU A 286 20.19 -28.58 46.62
CA GLU A 286 20.83 -29.89 46.57
C GLU A 286 20.60 -30.63 45.25
N TYR A 287 19.54 -30.27 44.52
CA TYR A 287 19.14 -30.96 43.31
C TYR A 287 19.36 -30.09 42.07
N SER A 288 20.33 -30.49 41.23
CA SER A 288 20.60 -29.86 39.94
C SER A 288 20.64 -30.88 38.81
N PHE A 289 20.07 -30.50 37.67
CA PHE A 289 20.12 -31.29 36.43
C PHE A 289 21.07 -30.64 35.44
N LEU A 290 21.96 -31.43 34.84
CA LEU A 290 22.80 -30.99 33.74
C LEU A 290 21.99 -30.90 32.44
N ILE A 291 22.05 -29.76 31.76
CA ILE A 291 21.46 -29.60 30.43
C ILE A 291 22.51 -29.98 29.39
N HIS A 292 22.38 -31.18 28.84
CA HIS A 292 23.33 -31.69 27.87
C HIS A 292 23.12 -31.05 26.48
N LYS A 293 24.19 -30.96 25.67
CA LYS A 293 24.13 -30.38 24.30
C LYS A 293 23.09 -31.02 23.38
N TYR A 294 22.74 -32.29 23.60
CA TYR A 294 21.69 -32.99 22.83
C TYR A 294 20.28 -32.44 23.07
N CYS A 295 20.07 -31.67 24.15
CA CYS A 295 18.82 -30.95 24.38
C CYS A 295 18.67 -29.72 23.47
N PHE A 296 19.75 -29.26 22.81
CA PHE A 296 19.74 -28.03 22.02
C PHE A 296 18.60 -28.00 20.96
N PRO A 297 18.38 -29.02 20.11
CA PRO A 297 17.30 -28.97 19.11
C PRO A 297 15.92 -28.85 19.76
N PHE A 298 15.69 -29.51 20.89
CA PHE A 298 14.43 -29.41 21.63
C PHE A 298 14.24 -28.01 22.21
N LEU A 299 15.27 -27.45 22.85
CA LEU A 299 15.23 -26.09 23.39
C LEU A 299 15.03 -25.05 22.27
N PHE A 300 15.65 -25.25 21.11
CA PHE A 300 15.45 -24.40 19.95
C PHE A 300 13.99 -24.41 19.49
N LEU A 301 13.39 -25.60 19.34
CA LEU A 301 11.99 -25.75 18.95
C LEU A 301 11.03 -25.21 20.04
N LEU A 302 11.36 -25.39 21.31
CA LEU A 302 10.63 -24.79 22.42
C LEU A 302 10.70 -23.26 22.35
N GLY A 303 11.86 -22.69 22.03
CA GLY A 303 12.02 -21.25 21.78
C GLY A 303 11.11 -20.76 20.65
N MET A 304 11.06 -21.48 19.53
CA MET A 304 10.15 -21.16 18.41
C MET A 304 8.68 -21.24 18.82
N PHE A 305 8.31 -22.27 19.60
CA PHE A 305 6.95 -22.41 20.11
C PHE A 305 6.58 -21.28 21.07
N LEU A 306 7.46 -20.92 22.01
CA LEU A 306 7.27 -19.79 22.92
C LEU A 306 7.17 -18.47 22.15
N TRP A 307 7.92 -18.31 21.07
CA TRP A 307 7.77 -17.15 20.19
C TRP A 307 6.34 -17.06 19.63
N SER A 308 5.72 -18.15 19.18
CA SER A 308 4.34 -18.10 18.67
C SER A 308 3.33 -17.56 19.70
N PHE A 309 3.60 -17.76 20.99
CA PHE A 309 2.80 -17.17 22.08
C PHE A 309 3.11 -15.68 22.28
N VAL A 310 4.39 -15.30 22.22
CA VAL A 310 4.83 -13.89 22.28
C VAL A 310 4.27 -13.10 21.10
N GLU A 311 4.31 -13.65 19.89
CA GLU A 311 3.64 -13.14 18.69
C GLU A 311 2.18 -12.81 18.98
N TYR A 312 1.41 -13.79 19.46
CA TYR A 312 0.01 -13.60 19.81
C TYR A 312 -0.19 -12.47 20.83
N CYS A 313 0.64 -12.40 21.86
CA CYS A 313 0.55 -11.37 22.89
C CYS A 313 0.89 -9.98 22.37
N ILE A 314 1.97 -9.84 21.60
CA ILE A 314 2.37 -8.57 20.99
C ILE A 314 1.28 -8.11 20.03
N HIS A 315 0.81 -8.99 19.15
CA HIS A 315 -0.20 -8.66 18.16
C HIS A 315 -1.50 -8.21 18.84
N ARG A 316 -1.98 -8.94 19.85
CA ARG A 316 -3.22 -8.62 20.56
C ARG A 316 -3.13 -7.39 21.46
N PHE A 317 -2.10 -7.32 22.30
CA PHE A 317 -2.06 -6.34 23.41
C PHE A 317 -1.24 -5.10 23.09
N VAL A 318 -0.28 -5.17 22.16
CA VAL A 318 0.58 -4.04 21.79
C VAL A 318 0.12 -3.46 20.45
N PHE A 319 0.03 -4.31 19.42
CA PHE A 319 -0.32 -3.87 18.06
C PHE A 319 -1.80 -3.53 17.89
N HIS A 320 -2.70 -4.18 18.65
CA HIS A 320 -4.12 -3.81 18.75
C HIS A 320 -4.49 -3.14 20.09
N MET A 321 -3.51 -2.49 20.73
CA MET A 321 -3.79 -1.63 21.88
C MET A 321 -4.78 -0.53 21.48
N ARG A 322 -5.70 -0.19 22.37
CA ARG A 322 -6.56 0.99 22.20
C ARG A 322 -5.97 2.19 22.91
N PRO A 323 -5.24 3.08 22.22
CA PRO A 323 -4.71 4.27 22.85
C PRO A 323 -5.86 5.15 23.36
N PRO A 324 -5.74 5.76 24.56
CA PRO A 324 -6.71 6.73 25.03
C PRO A 324 -6.77 7.94 24.08
N ALA A 325 -7.99 8.37 23.73
CA ALA A 325 -8.23 9.43 22.75
C ALA A 325 -7.56 10.78 23.09
N HIS A 326 -7.28 11.04 24.36
CA HIS A 326 -6.61 12.28 24.81
C HIS A 326 -5.07 12.21 24.72
N ASN A 327 -4.49 11.02 24.45
CA ASN A 327 -3.04 10.84 24.46
C ASN A 327 -2.47 10.82 23.04
N TYR A 328 -2.07 12.00 22.57
CA TYR A 328 -1.43 12.22 21.27
C TYR A 328 -0.27 11.24 21.00
N TYR A 329 0.67 11.12 21.94
CA TYR A 329 1.88 10.33 21.74
C TYR A 329 1.61 8.83 21.65
N LEU A 330 0.65 8.33 22.42
CA LEU A 330 0.31 6.91 22.39
C LEU A 330 -0.44 6.53 21.11
N ILE A 331 -1.26 7.44 20.58
CA ILE A 331 -1.88 7.30 19.25
C ILE A 331 -0.80 7.25 18.17
N THR A 332 0.14 8.19 18.17
CA THR A 332 1.26 8.20 17.21
C THR A 332 2.11 6.93 17.32
N LEU A 333 2.43 6.48 18.55
CA LEU A 333 3.20 5.25 18.76
C LEU A 333 2.47 4.02 18.21
N HIS A 334 1.17 3.86 18.50
CA HIS A 334 0.37 2.78 17.95
C HIS A 334 0.35 2.80 16.42
N PHE A 335 0.22 3.99 15.81
CA PHE A 335 0.26 4.14 14.37
C PHE A 335 1.59 3.66 13.78
N LEU A 336 2.72 4.04 14.38
CA LEU A 336 4.04 3.64 13.91
C LEU A 336 4.32 2.15 14.11
N LEU A 337 3.79 1.53 15.17
CA LEU A 337 4.01 0.11 15.47
C LEU A 337 3.20 -0.82 14.56
N HIS A 338 1.91 -0.52 14.35
CA HIS A 338 1.03 -1.42 13.58
C HIS A 338 -0.13 -0.71 12.86
N GLY A 339 -0.58 0.45 13.35
CA GLY A 339 -1.70 1.16 12.73
C GLY A 339 -1.46 1.53 11.26
N GLN A 340 -0.23 1.90 10.89
CA GLN A 340 0.14 2.17 9.50
C GLN A 340 -0.05 0.95 8.58
N HIS A 341 0.16 -0.25 9.11
CA HIS A 341 0.00 -1.50 8.38
C HIS A 341 -1.49 -1.82 8.18
N HIS A 342 -2.35 -1.61 9.17
CA HIS A 342 -3.81 -1.70 8.95
C HIS A 342 -4.32 -0.63 7.99
N LYS A 343 -3.71 0.57 8.04
CA LYS A 343 -4.11 1.68 7.18
C LYS A 343 -3.68 1.46 5.73
N SER A 344 -2.47 0.98 5.49
CA SER A 344 -1.95 0.66 4.15
C SER A 344 -1.35 -0.76 4.14
N PRO A 345 -2.20 -1.80 4.09
CA PRO A 345 -1.78 -3.20 4.24
C PRO A 345 -0.96 -3.72 3.06
N PHE A 346 -0.91 -2.98 1.96
CA PHE A 346 -0.11 -3.31 0.77
C PHE A 346 1.06 -2.35 0.52
N ASP A 347 1.47 -1.52 1.51
CA ASP A 347 2.80 -0.89 1.47
C ASP A 347 3.90 -1.92 1.80
N GLY A 348 4.55 -2.43 0.75
CA GLY A 348 5.52 -3.52 0.86
C GLY A 348 6.81 -3.13 1.56
N SER A 349 7.03 -1.82 1.76
CA SER A 349 8.17 -1.30 2.49
C SER A 349 7.90 -1.11 3.98
N ARG A 350 6.65 -1.27 4.45
CA ARG A 350 6.24 -0.97 5.83
C ARG A 350 5.42 -2.06 6.50
N LEU A 351 5.58 -3.29 5.99
CA LEU A 351 4.97 -4.47 6.58
C LEU A 351 5.89 -5.10 7.64
N VAL A 352 7.14 -5.36 7.28
CA VAL A 352 8.10 -6.04 8.17
C VAL A 352 8.66 -5.08 9.21
N PHE A 353 9.00 -5.60 10.39
CA PHE A 353 9.45 -4.74 11.48
C PHE A 353 10.91 -4.28 11.24
N PRO A 354 11.20 -2.97 11.25
CA PRO A 354 12.53 -2.46 10.91
C PRO A 354 13.64 -3.00 11.84
N PRO A 355 14.70 -3.66 11.31
CA PRO A 355 15.72 -4.31 12.13
C PRO A 355 16.41 -3.41 13.15
N GLY A 356 16.59 -2.12 12.82
CA GLY A 356 17.18 -1.14 13.74
C GLY A 356 16.39 -1.01 15.04
N ILE A 357 15.08 -0.78 14.94
CA ILE A 357 14.20 -0.68 16.11
C ILE A 357 13.99 -2.06 16.75
N ALA A 358 13.83 -3.10 15.93
CA ALA A 358 13.69 -4.48 16.40
C ALA A 358 14.87 -4.90 17.29
N SER A 359 16.09 -4.45 16.99
CA SER A 359 17.29 -4.80 17.76
C SER A 359 17.25 -4.37 19.23
N ILE A 360 16.56 -3.27 19.54
CA ILE A 360 16.39 -2.80 20.92
C ILE A 360 15.50 -3.78 21.68
N VAL A 361 14.38 -4.18 21.08
CA VAL A 361 13.42 -5.12 21.68
C VAL A 361 14.04 -6.51 21.81
N VAL A 362 14.65 -7.01 20.73
CA VAL A 362 15.34 -8.30 20.69
C VAL A 362 16.48 -8.35 21.72
N GLY A 363 17.28 -7.28 21.82
CA GLY A 363 18.34 -7.15 22.81
C GLY A 363 17.82 -7.15 24.25
N ALA A 364 16.71 -6.46 24.51
CA ALA A 364 16.05 -6.48 25.82
C ALA A 364 15.58 -7.89 26.20
N PHE A 365 14.96 -8.63 25.27
CA PHE A 365 14.57 -10.04 25.49
C PHE A 365 15.79 -10.94 25.73
N TYR A 366 16.89 -10.73 25.01
CA TYR A 366 18.13 -11.48 25.22
C TYR A 366 18.68 -11.28 26.63
N LEU A 367 18.79 -10.02 27.07
CA LEU A 367 19.26 -9.66 28.39
C LEU A 367 18.33 -10.21 29.48
N LEU A 368 17.01 -10.13 29.28
CA LEU A 368 16.03 -10.70 30.21
C LEU A 368 16.23 -12.22 30.37
N LEU A 369 16.34 -12.97 29.28
CA LEU A 369 16.55 -14.43 29.34
C LEU A 369 17.90 -14.79 29.97
N ARG A 370 18.95 -13.98 29.73
CA ARG A 370 20.26 -14.11 30.38
C ARG A 370 20.21 -13.91 31.90
N GLN A 371 19.32 -13.05 32.39
CA GLN A 371 19.15 -12.81 33.84
C GLN A 371 18.29 -13.88 34.50
N LEU A 372 17.29 -14.42 33.78
CA LEU A 372 16.34 -15.38 34.33
C LEU A 372 16.83 -16.84 34.26
N LEU A 373 17.68 -17.18 33.29
CA LEU A 373 18.06 -18.55 32.98
C LEU A 373 19.58 -18.71 32.89
N PRO A 374 20.11 -19.91 33.21
CA PRO A 374 21.51 -20.24 32.94
C PRO A 374 21.89 -19.95 31.49
N GLU A 375 23.10 -19.44 31.27
CA GLU A 375 23.53 -18.87 29.99
C GLU A 375 23.29 -19.78 28.77
N GLY A 376 23.64 -21.07 28.88
CA GLY A 376 23.43 -22.04 27.80
C GLY A 376 21.95 -22.29 27.51
N LEU A 377 21.10 -22.36 28.55
CA LEU A 377 19.66 -22.55 28.40
C LEU A 377 18.99 -21.30 27.83
N GLY A 378 19.26 -20.14 28.41
CA GLY A 378 18.69 -18.85 27.97
C GLY A 378 19.07 -18.53 26.54
N THR A 379 20.33 -18.73 26.15
CA THR A 379 20.80 -18.52 24.77
C THR A 379 20.12 -19.50 23.80
N SER A 380 19.94 -20.77 24.17
CA SER A 380 19.30 -21.78 23.31
C SER A 380 17.81 -21.50 23.08
N LEU A 381 17.08 -21.07 24.11
CA LEU A 381 15.67 -20.65 23.97
C LEU A 381 15.56 -19.35 23.18
N PHE A 382 16.43 -18.38 23.46
CA PHE A 382 16.45 -17.10 22.76
C PHE A 382 16.65 -17.27 21.26
N VAL A 383 17.64 -18.07 20.84
CA VAL A 383 17.94 -18.24 19.42
C VAL A 383 16.81 -18.97 18.68
N GLY A 384 16.15 -19.92 19.34
CA GLY A 384 14.92 -20.52 18.85
C GLY A 384 13.80 -19.48 18.68
N GLY A 385 13.61 -18.63 19.68
CA GLY A 385 12.62 -17.54 19.62
C GLY A 385 12.92 -16.51 18.52
N LEU A 386 14.19 -16.13 18.34
CA LEU A 386 14.62 -15.23 17.26
C LEU A 386 14.40 -15.85 15.88
N CYS A 387 14.65 -17.15 15.71
CA CYS A 387 14.28 -17.87 14.49
C CYS A 387 12.76 -17.85 14.27
N GLY A 388 11.98 -18.08 15.34
CA GLY A 388 10.53 -17.94 15.33
C GLY A 388 10.06 -16.57 14.83
N TYR A 389 10.70 -15.48 15.31
CA TYR A 389 10.45 -14.12 14.84
C TYR A 389 10.71 -13.94 13.34
N VAL A 390 11.84 -14.44 12.84
CA VAL A 390 12.13 -14.37 11.39
C VAL A 390 11.07 -15.13 10.59
N VAL A 391 10.68 -16.33 11.03
CA VAL A 391 9.63 -17.12 10.40
C VAL A 391 8.29 -16.38 10.43
N TYR A 392 7.94 -15.76 11.55
CA TYR A 392 6.74 -14.94 11.70
C TYR A 392 6.69 -13.81 10.67
N ASP A 393 7.74 -12.99 10.59
CA ASP A 393 7.73 -11.80 9.74
C ASP A 393 7.71 -12.19 8.24
N MET A 394 8.39 -13.30 7.89
CA MET A 394 8.37 -13.84 6.53
C MET A 394 7.01 -14.47 6.16
N ILE A 395 6.36 -15.17 7.09
CA ILE A 395 5.00 -15.65 6.88
C ILE A 395 4.07 -14.46 6.72
N HIS A 396 4.12 -13.47 7.61
CA HIS A 396 3.28 -12.28 7.56
C HIS A 396 3.40 -11.58 6.19
N TYR A 397 4.63 -11.31 5.75
CA TYR A 397 4.88 -10.73 4.43
C TYR A 397 4.31 -11.60 3.29
N TYR A 398 4.51 -12.92 3.37
CA TYR A 398 3.99 -13.86 2.37
C TYR A 398 2.46 -13.96 2.37
N LEU A 399 1.78 -13.76 3.51
CA LEU A 399 0.31 -13.74 3.55
C LEU A 399 -0.26 -12.53 2.79
N HIS A 400 0.43 -11.38 2.78
CA HIS A 400 0.02 -10.22 2.00
C HIS A 400 0.36 -10.37 0.51
N TYR A 401 1.63 -10.66 0.19
CA TYR A 401 2.14 -10.59 -1.20
C TYR A 401 2.26 -11.93 -1.92
N GLY A 402 2.27 -13.03 -1.18
CA GLY A 402 2.37 -14.37 -1.74
C GLY A 402 1.05 -14.86 -2.32
N SER A 403 1.14 -15.84 -3.23
CA SER A 403 -0.02 -16.55 -3.78
C SER A 403 0.02 -18.02 -3.34
N PRO A 404 -0.34 -18.33 -2.09
CA PRO A 404 -0.32 -19.69 -1.58
C PRO A 404 -1.30 -20.58 -2.37
N ARG A 405 -0.89 -21.82 -2.64
CA ARG A 405 -1.73 -22.79 -3.37
C ARG A 405 -3.05 -23.05 -2.63
N LYS A 406 -4.17 -22.99 -3.35
CA LYS A 406 -5.50 -23.29 -2.81
C LYS A 406 -5.52 -24.65 -2.10
N GLY A 407 -6.10 -24.69 -0.89
CA GLY A 407 -6.16 -25.88 -0.05
C GLY A 407 -4.93 -26.12 0.84
N SER A 408 -3.86 -25.33 0.69
CA SER A 408 -2.73 -25.37 1.61
C SER A 408 -3.05 -24.70 2.96
N TYR A 409 -2.23 -24.99 3.97
CA TYR A 409 -2.28 -24.32 5.26
C TYR A 409 -2.09 -22.80 5.13
N LEU A 410 -1.07 -22.37 4.36
CA LEU A 410 -0.80 -20.94 4.12
C LEU A 410 -1.93 -20.24 3.37
N TYR A 411 -2.67 -20.93 2.51
CA TYR A 411 -3.87 -20.35 1.86
C TYR A 411 -4.97 -20.08 2.89
N SER A 412 -5.17 -21.01 3.83
CA SER A 412 -6.14 -20.86 4.90
C SER A 412 -5.72 -19.73 5.86
N LEU A 413 -4.43 -19.65 6.21
CA LEU A 413 -3.90 -18.55 7.01
C LEU A 413 -4.00 -17.20 6.28
N LYS A 414 -3.72 -17.13 4.97
CA LYS A 414 -3.89 -15.91 4.19
C LYS A 414 -5.34 -15.41 4.26
N ALA A 415 -6.30 -16.31 4.03
CA ALA A 415 -7.71 -15.95 4.13
C ALA A 415 -8.10 -15.51 5.55
N TYR A 416 -7.57 -16.16 6.59
CA TYR A 416 -7.80 -15.82 7.98
C TYR A 416 -7.23 -14.43 8.34
N HIS A 417 -5.99 -14.15 7.94
CA HIS A 417 -5.32 -12.87 8.17
C HIS A 417 -5.93 -11.71 7.39
N VAL A 418 -6.35 -11.95 6.15
CA VAL A 418 -7.13 -10.95 5.39
C VAL A 418 -8.43 -10.61 6.15
N LYS A 419 -9.16 -11.61 6.64
CA LYS A 419 -10.38 -11.33 7.42
C LYS A 419 -10.10 -10.50 8.67
N HIS A 420 -8.96 -10.73 9.32
CA HIS A 420 -8.51 -9.88 10.42
C HIS A 420 -8.39 -8.40 10.00
N HIS A 421 -7.76 -8.10 8.86
CA HIS A 421 -7.65 -6.72 8.35
C HIS A 421 -9.00 -6.08 7.97
N PHE A 422 -9.85 -6.81 7.25
CA PHE A 422 -11.00 -6.23 6.55
C PHE A 422 -12.37 -6.43 7.22
N GLU A 423 -12.50 -7.38 8.14
CA GLU A 423 -13.78 -7.77 8.74
C GLU A 423 -13.73 -7.85 10.26
N HIS A 424 -12.68 -8.45 10.82
CA HIS A 424 -12.63 -8.89 12.21
C HIS A 424 -11.37 -8.43 12.93
N GLN A 425 -11.14 -7.12 13.01
CA GLN A 425 -9.92 -6.51 13.58
C GLN A 425 -9.70 -6.77 15.08
N ARG A 426 -10.67 -7.38 15.77
CA ARG A 426 -10.61 -7.74 17.19
C ARG A 426 -10.49 -9.25 17.42
N ALA A 427 -10.25 -10.02 16.35
CA ALA A 427 -10.08 -11.47 16.36
C ALA A 427 -9.00 -11.86 15.34
N GLY A 428 -8.45 -13.07 15.44
CA GLY A 428 -7.43 -13.57 14.53
C GLY A 428 -6.07 -12.92 14.72
N PHE A 429 -5.56 -12.94 15.95
CA PHE A 429 -4.25 -12.37 16.27
C PHE A 429 -3.09 -13.32 15.96
N GLY A 430 -3.37 -14.59 15.68
CA GLY A 430 -2.34 -15.54 15.24
C GLY A 430 -1.99 -15.37 13.76
N ILE A 431 -0.73 -15.08 13.45
CA ILE A 431 -0.23 -14.92 12.08
C ILE A 431 0.43 -16.22 11.57
N THR A 432 1.34 -16.79 12.37
CA THR A 432 1.99 -18.07 12.04
C THR A 432 1.07 -19.27 12.27
N THR A 433 0.16 -19.14 13.23
CA THR A 433 -0.78 -20.18 13.62
C THR A 433 -2.00 -19.62 14.33
N THR A 434 -3.17 -20.21 14.10
CA THR A 434 -4.40 -19.89 14.83
C THR A 434 -4.47 -20.57 16.21
N PHE A 435 -3.45 -21.35 16.59
CA PHE A 435 -3.44 -22.15 17.81
C PHE A 435 -3.81 -21.33 19.06
N TRP A 436 -3.21 -20.15 19.24
CA TRP A 436 -3.45 -19.29 20.42
C TRP A 436 -4.80 -18.55 20.36
N ASP A 437 -5.41 -18.39 19.19
CA ASP A 437 -6.75 -17.80 19.12
C ASP A 437 -7.82 -18.68 19.79
N HIS A 438 -7.66 -20.01 19.77
CA HIS A 438 -8.60 -20.96 20.37
C HIS A 438 -8.73 -20.86 21.89
N PRO A 439 -7.65 -21.02 22.70
CA PRO A 439 -7.76 -20.97 24.16
C PRO A 439 -8.18 -19.59 24.68
N PHE A 440 -7.94 -18.53 23.91
CA PHE A 440 -8.29 -17.16 24.30
C PHE A 440 -9.58 -16.63 23.66
N ASN A 441 -10.31 -17.48 22.94
CA ASN A 441 -11.58 -17.16 22.28
C ASN A 441 -11.50 -15.91 21.36
N THR A 442 -10.42 -15.83 20.58
CA THR A 442 -10.21 -14.79 19.57
C THR A 442 -10.23 -15.37 18.15
N VAL A 443 -10.83 -16.53 17.94
CA VAL A 443 -10.93 -17.18 16.63
C VAL A 443 -11.90 -16.41 15.72
N ILE A 444 -11.52 -16.16 14.47
CA ILE A 444 -12.44 -15.61 13.47
C ILE A 444 -13.49 -16.66 13.10
N PRO A 445 -14.80 -16.37 13.20
CA PRO A 445 -15.85 -17.30 12.83
C PRO A 445 -15.70 -17.74 11.38
N LYS A 446 -15.84 -19.05 11.13
CA LYS A 446 -16.04 -19.55 9.77
C LYS A 446 -17.42 -19.07 9.34
N GLN A 447 -17.49 -18.12 8.42
CA GLN A 447 -18.75 -17.73 7.78
C GLN A 447 -19.36 -18.99 7.15
N THR A 448 -20.43 -19.48 7.76
CA THR A 448 -21.36 -20.42 7.14
C THR A 448 -22.29 -19.59 6.28
N PHE A 449 -22.12 -19.65 4.96
CA PHE A 449 -23.13 -19.18 4.01
C PHE A 449 -24.06 -20.35 3.68
#